data_AF-A0AAN7F7L0-F1
#
_entry.id   AF-A0AAN7F7L0-F1
#
_cell.length_a   1.000
_cell.length_b   1.000
_cell.length_c   1.000
_cell.angle_alpha   90.00
_cell.angle_beta   90.00
_cell.angle_gamma   90.00
#
_symmetry.space_group_name_H-M   'P 1'
#
loop_
_entity.id
_entity.type
_entity.pdbx_description
1 polymer ?
#
loop_
_entity_poly.entity_id
_entity_poly.type
_entity_poly.pdbx_seq_one_letter_code
_entity_poly.pdbx_strand_id
1 'polypeptide(L)'
;MGSLENGVEQLTLLDREEQEEEEEPILKEQNQRFCMFPIRYKQLWEMYKKAQASFWTAEEVDLSQDMRQWETLSDSEKHFISHVLAFFAASDGIVLENLAARFLNDVQVPEARAFYGFQIAMENVHSEMYSLLLETYIKDSKEKHRLFNAIENIPCVARKAKWALDWIHSSTLFAERIVAFACVEGIFFSGSFCSIFWLKKRGMMPGLTFSNELISRDEGLHCDFACLLYSLLRNQLHWEKVHHIVHEAVEIETQFVCEALPCALIGMNSILMSQYIKFVADRLLVYFLEFVYFSPILSQGFIRVPEEIQCGKSF
;
A
#
# COMPACT_ATOMS: atom_id res chain seq x y z
N MET A 1 29.19 -34.04 -8.10
CA MET A 1 30.14 -32.95 -7.78
C MET A 1 29.53 -31.55 -7.91
N GLY A 2 28.43 -31.33 -8.65
CA GLY A 2 27.83 -29.99 -8.83
C GLY A 2 26.93 -29.42 -7.72
N SER A 3 26.85 -30.02 -6.52
CA SER A 3 26.02 -29.49 -5.42
C SER A 3 26.79 -28.69 -4.37
N LEU A 4 28.11 -28.83 -4.30
CA LEU A 4 28.97 -28.12 -3.35
C LEU A 4 29.46 -26.78 -3.92
N GLU A 5 29.68 -26.67 -5.22
CA GLU A 5 30.08 -25.41 -5.89
C GLU A 5 28.95 -24.37 -5.88
N ASN A 6 27.71 -24.78 -6.17
CA ASN A 6 26.54 -23.90 -6.12
C ASN A 6 26.28 -23.31 -4.73
N GLY A 7 26.58 -24.06 -3.65
CA GLY A 7 26.38 -23.58 -2.28
C GLY A 7 27.41 -22.53 -1.85
N VAL A 8 28.66 -22.65 -2.32
CA VAL A 8 29.72 -21.68 -2.02
C VAL A 8 29.52 -20.39 -2.82
N GLU A 9 29.15 -20.47 -4.09
CA GLU A 9 28.82 -19.27 -4.89
C GLU A 9 27.65 -18.49 -4.28
N GLN A 10 26.59 -19.18 -3.86
CA GLN A 10 25.41 -18.54 -3.27
C GLN A 10 25.71 -17.87 -1.92
N LEU A 11 26.56 -18.47 -1.08
CA LEU A 11 27.05 -17.85 0.16
C LEU A 11 27.88 -16.59 -0.13
N THR A 12 28.79 -16.64 -1.12
CA THR A 12 29.61 -15.46 -1.47
C THR A 12 28.85 -14.31 -2.12
N LEU A 13 27.68 -14.59 -2.71
CA LEU A 13 26.80 -13.56 -3.28
C LEU A 13 26.00 -12.87 -2.18
N LEU A 14 25.45 -13.63 -1.23
CA LEU A 14 24.76 -13.09 -0.05
C LEU A 14 25.68 -12.20 0.79
N ASP A 15 26.93 -12.64 1.01
CA ASP A 15 27.93 -11.86 1.76
C ASP A 15 28.29 -10.52 1.06
N ARG A 16 28.17 -10.46 -0.28
CA ARG A 16 28.41 -9.23 -1.05
C ARG A 16 27.21 -8.30 -1.03
N GLU A 17 26.02 -8.86 -1.18
CA GLU A 17 24.75 -8.14 -1.11
C GLU A 17 24.58 -7.46 0.25
N GLU A 18 24.89 -8.15 1.36
CA GLU A 18 24.89 -7.55 2.71
C GLU A 18 25.92 -6.42 2.87
N GLN A 19 27.14 -6.59 2.32
CA GLN A 19 28.15 -5.53 2.33
C GLN A 19 27.72 -4.29 1.55
N GLU A 20 27.00 -4.46 0.43
CA GLU A 20 26.49 -3.34 -0.37
C GLU A 20 25.39 -2.56 0.37
N GLU A 21 24.58 -3.20 1.21
CA GLU A 21 23.59 -2.52 2.06
C GLU A 21 24.25 -1.70 3.18
N GLU A 22 25.32 -2.21 3.80
CA GLU A 22 26.06 -1.48 4.86
C GLU A 22 26.69 -0.17 4.35
N GLU A 23 26.90 -0.04 3.03
CA GLU A 23 27.39 1.16 2.40
C GLU A 23 26.30 2.20 2.08
N GLU A 24 25.02 1.82 2.16
CA GLU A 24 23.90 2.71 1.85
C GLU A 24 23.80 3.85 2.87
N PRO A 25 23.87 5.14 2.45
CA PRO A 25 23.92 6.26 3.39
C PRO A 25 22.73 6.37 4.34
N ILE A 26 21.55 5.87 3.92
CA ILE A 26 20.32 5.92 4.71
C ILE A 26 20.15 4.73 5.66
N LEU A 27 20.88 3.61 5.42
CA LEU A 27 20.82 2.37 6.20
C LEU A 27 22.03 2.20 7.13
N LYS A 28 23.14 2.88 6.83
CA LYS A 28 24.35 2.82 7.62
C LYS A 28 24.15 3.30 9.05
N GLU A 29 24.51 2.47 10.03
CA GLU A 29 24.47 2.81 11.45
C GLU A 29 25.16 4.15 11.73
N GLN A 30 24.42 5.08 12.32
CA GLN A 30 24.97 6.37 12.71
C GLN A 30 25.23 6.37 14.21
N ASN A 31 26.51 6.25 14.57
CA ASN A 31 26.95 6.57 15.92
C ASN A 31 26.60 8.04 16.21
N GLN A 32 25.61 8.26 17.09
CA GLN A 32 25.38 9.49 17.87
C GLN A 32 24.49 10.60 17.29
N ARG A 33 23.62 10.36 16.29
CA ARG A 33 22.64 11.38 15.85
C ARG A 33 21.25 11.19 16.45
N PHE A 34 21.12 11.45 17.75
CA PHE A 34 19.81 11.52 18.42
C PHE A 34 19.12 12.88 18.30
N CYS A 35 19.86 13.92 17.89
CA CYS A 35 19.30 15.25 17.65
C CYS A 35 18.82 15.39 16.20
N MET A 36 17.59 15.90 16.02
CA MET A 36 17.01 16.14 14.69
C MET A 36 17.83 17.17 13.89
N PHE A 37 18.26 18.25 14.55
CA PHE A 37 19.00 19.33 13.90
C PHE A 37 20.52 19.11 13.92
N PRO A 38 21.25 19.61 12.89
CA PRO A 38 20.73 20.25 11.68
C PRO A 38 20.13 19.23 10.69
N ILE A 39 19.04 19.59 10.00
CA ILE A 39 18.41 18.75 8.97
C ILE A 39 19.40 18.52 7.81
N ARG A 40 19.62 17.25 7.46
CA ARG A 40 20.50 16.81 6.36
C ARG A 40 19.71 16.45 5.11
N TYR A 41 18.58 15.76 5.26
CA TYR A 41 17.72 15.35 4.15
C TYR A 41 16.45 16.20 4.13
N LYS A 42 16.51 17.36 3.47
CA LYS A 42 15.39 18.31 3.42
C LYS A 42 14.14 17.70 2.78
N GLN A 43 14.29 16.94 1.70
CA GLN A 43 13.18 16.27 1.02
C GLN A 43 12.42 15.29 1.93
N LEU A 44 13.13 14.50 2.74
CA LEU A 44 12.50 13.60 3.72
C LEU A 44 11.78 14.39 4.82
N TRP A 45 12.40 15.48 5.28
CA TRP A 45 11.79 16.35 6.28
C TRP A 45 10.53 17.07 5.77
N GLU A 46 10.53 17.49 4.51
CA GLU A 46 9.37 18.10 3.85
C GLU A 46 8.21 17.11 3.73
N MET A 47 8.49 15.86 3.35
CA MET A 47 7.49 14.78 3.37
C MET A 47 6.91 14.55 4.77
N TYR A 48 7.77 14.51 5.79
CA TYR A 48 7.32 14.40 7.18
C TYR A 48 6.41 15.57 7.57
N LYS A 49 6.77 16.81 7.18
CA LYS A 49 5.94 17.98 7.45
C LYS A 49 4.63 17.97 6.69
N LYS A 50 4.60 17.43 5.47
CA LYS A 50 3.36 17.22 4.70
C LYS A 50 2.46 16.19 5.38
N ALA A 51 3.03 15.09 5.88
CA ALA A 51 2.29 14.09 6.66
C ALA A 51 1.72 14.70 7.94
N GLN A 52 2.57 15.38 8.71
CA GLN A 52 2.16 16.06 9.95
C GLN A 52 1.04 17.07 9.73
N ALA A 53 1.08 17.85 8.65
CA ALA A 53 0.05 18.83 8.31
C ALA A 53 -1.29 18.18 7.88
N SER A 54 -1.28 16.87 7.61
CA SER A 54 -2.44 16.09 7.16
C SER A 54 -3.10 15.30 8.29
N PHE A 55 -2.61 15.42 9.53
CA PHE A 55 -3.16 14.74 10.71
C PHE A 55 -4.68 14.88 10.82
N TRP A 56 -5.34 13.79 11.17
CA TRP A 56 -6.78 13.71 11.45
C TRP A 56 -7.04 12.60 12.46
N THR A 57 -8.20 12.60 13.12
CA THR A 57 -8.64 11.52 14.01
C THR A 57 -9.96 10.88 13.55
N ALA A 58 -10.22 9.64 13.97
CA ALA A 58 -11.43 8.92 13.58
C ALA A 58 -12.72 9.66 14.00
N GLU A 59 -12.69 10.44 15.09
CA GLU A 59 -13.83 11.24 15.55
C GLU A 59 -14.22 12.38 14.61
N GLU A 60 -13.35 12.77 13.68
CA GLU A 60 -13.67 13.78 12.65
C GLU A 60 -14.64 13.22 11.58
N VAL A 61 -14.81 11.90 11.51
CA VAL A 61 -15.66 11.22 10.53
C VAL A 61 -17.06 10.99 11.11
N ASP A 62 -18.05 11.75 10.62
CA ASP A 62 -19.45 11.58 11.01
C ASP A 62 -20.10 10.36 10.32
N LEU A 63 -20.40 9.32 11.11
CA LEU A 63 -21.10 8.11 10.66
C LEU A 63 -22.62 8.14 10.91
N SER A 64 -23.19 9.26 11.37
CA SER A 64 -24.59 9.35 11.80
C SER A 64 -25.60 9.03 10.70
N GLN A 65 -25.25 9.33 9.44
CA GLN A 65 -26.11 9.07 8.28
C GLN A 65 -25.85 7.70 7.64
N ASP A 66 -24.66 7.14 7.86
CA ASP A 66 -24.20 5.96 7.14
C ASP A 66 -25.03 4.73 7.46
N MET A 67 -25.42 4.52 8.72
CA MET A 67 -26.24 3.36 9.07
C MET A 67 -27.60 3.36 8.35
N ARG A 68 -28.20 4.54 8.15
CA ARG A 68 -29.47 4.66 7.41
C ARG A 68 -29.28 4.33 5.94
N GLN A 69 -28.18 4.78 5.34
CA GLN A 69 -27.87 4.45 3.94
C GLN A 69 -27.44 2.98 3.78
N TRP A 70 -26.72 2.44 4.75
CA TRP A 70 -26.34 1.03 4.79
C TRP A 70 -27.56 0.12 4.68
N GLU A 71 -28.63 0.42 5.42
CA GLU A 71 -29.86 -0.37 5.37
C GLU A 71 -30.51 -0.40 3.97
N THR A 72 -30.39 0.68 3.19
CA THR A 72 -30.97 0.78 1.83
C THR A 72 -30.12 0.16 0.74
N LEU A 73 -28.87 -0.21 1.04
CA LEU A 73 -28.00 -0.91 0.08
C LEU A 73 -28.55 -2.30 -0.27
N SER A 74 -28.30 -2.71 -1.50
CA SER A 74 -28.50 -4.09 -1.93
C SER A 74 -27.56 -5.05 -1.19
N ASP A 75 -27.94 -6.33 -1.13
CA ASP A 75 -27.09 -7.36 -0.51
C ASP A 75 -25.72 -7.48 -1.21
N SER A 76 -25.68 -7.26 -2.53
CA SER A 76 -24.43 -7.24 -3.30
C SER A 76 -23.51 -6.08 -2.91
N GLU A 77 -24.06 -4.87 -2.72
CA GLU A 77 -23.30 -3.70 -2.27
C GLU A 77 -22.82 -3.88 -0.82
N LYS A 78 -23.68 -4.39 0.07
CA LYS A 78 -23.30 -4.71 1.45
C LYS A 78 -22.19 -5.75 1.51
N HIS A 79 -22.30 -6.81 0.71
CA HIS A 79 -21.29 -7.86 0.61
C HIS A 79 -19.96 -7.30 0.12
N PHE A 80 -19.98 -6.48 -0.93
CA PHE A 80 -18.77 -5.84 -1.46
C PHE A 80 -18.09 -4.96 -0.41
N ILE A 81 -18.82 -4.02 0.18
CA ILE A 81 -18.27 -3.06 1.15
C ILE A 81 -17.75 -3.78 2.40
N SER A 82 -18.49 -4.75 2.94
CA SER A 82 -18.07 -5.45 4.15
C SER A 82 -16.77 -6.23 3.95
N HIS A 83 -16.57 -6.83 2.78
CA HIS A 83 -15.34 -7.59 2.47
C HIS A 83 -14.15 -6.66 2.16
N VAL A 84 -14.39 -5.50 1.54
CA VAL A 84 -13.35 -4.46 1.39
C VAL A 84 -12.89 -3.95 2.76
N LEU A 85 -13.82 -3.64 3.66
CA LEU A 85 -13.48 -3.17 5.01
C LEU A 85 -12.75 -4.25 5.82
N ALA A 86 -13.16 -5.50 5.68
CA ALA A 86 -12.49 -6.63 6.33
C ALA A 86 -11.06 -6.85 5.81
N PHE A 87 -10.81 -6.62 4.52
CA PHE A 87 -9.46 -6.59 3.96
C PHE A 87 -8.61 -5.47 4.58
N PHE A 88 -9.13 -4.24 4.61
CA PHE A 88 -8.41 -3.09 5.14
C PHE A 88 -8.09 -3.21 6.62
N ALA A 89 -9.07 -3.59 7.45
CA ALA A 89 -8.86 -3.75 8.89
C ALA A 89 -7.74 -4.75 9.23
N ALA A 90 -7.52 -5.75 8.37
CA ALA A 90 -6.43 -6.71 8.53
C ALA A 90 -5.10 -6.26 7.91
N SER A 91 -5.14 -5.41 6.86
CA SER A 91 -3.97 -5.01 6.09
C SER A 91 -3.13 -3.97 6.82
N ASP A 92 -3.74 -2.95 7.45
CA ASP A 92 -3.01 -1.91 8.16
C ASP A 92 -2.23 -2.49 9.36
N GLY A 93 -2.75 -3.56 9.97
CA GLY A 93 -2.01 -4.31 10.99
C GLY A 93 -0.73 -4.97 10.46
N ILE A 94 -0.74 -5.47 9.22
CA ILE A 94 0.43 -6.04 8.55
C ILE A 94 1.44 -4.94 8.19
N VAL A 95 0.96 -3.81 7.67
CA VAL A 95 1.78 -2.63 7.36
C VAL A 95 2.48 -2.12 8.62
N LEU A 96 1.75 -1.99 9.73
CA LEU A 96 2.26 -1.54 11.01
C LEU A 96 3.37 -2.46 11.54
N GLU A 97 3.20 -3.78 11.44
CA GLU A 97 4.23 -4.76 11.83
C GLU A 97 5.51 -4.56 11.00
N ASN A 98 5.39 -4.36 9.67
CA ASN A 98 6.55 -4.09 8.82
C ASN A 98 7.28 -2.80 9.23
N LEU A 99 6.54 -1.70 9.39
CA LEU A 99 7.10 -0.41 9.73
C LEU A 99 7.83 -0.45 11.08
N ALA A 100 7.20 -1.04 12.09
CA ALA A 100 7.71 -1.08 13.46
C ALA A 100 8.86 -2.09 13.63
N ALA A 101 8.71 -3.31 13.09
CA ALA A 101 9.68 -4.37 13.29
C ALA A 101 10.86 -4.30 12.33
N ARG A 102 10.69 -3.71 11.14
CA ARG A 102 11.68 -3.73 10.06
C ARG A 102 12.15 -2.35 9.66
N PHE A 103 11.32 -1.54 8.99
CA PHE A 103 11.82 -0.32 8.34
C PHE A 103 12.31 0.76 9.32
N LEU A 104 11.72 0.86 10.51
CA LEU A 104 12.27 1.71 11.58
C LEU A 104 13.61 1.21 12.11
N ASN A 105 13.92 -0.08 11.99
CA ASN A 105 15.21 -0.63 12.39
C ASN A 105 16.24 -0.55 11.27
N ASP A 106 15.82 -0.67 10.00
CA ASP A 106 16.69 -0.58 8.83
C ASP A 106 17.17 0.85 8.60
N VAL A 107 16.25 1.83 8.61
CA VAL A 107 16.55 3.22 8.24
C VAL A 107 17.10 4.00 9.43
N GLN A 108 18.31 4.54 9.27
CA GLN A 108 19.07 5.19 10.35
C GLN A 108 18.95 6.72 10.36
N VAL A 109 18.45 7.32 9.28
CA VAL A 109 18.37 8.78 9.16
C VAL A 109 17.18 9.34 9.98
N PRO A 110 17.40 10.29 10.91
CA PRO A 110 16.34 10.80 11.80
C PRO A 110 15.12 11.38 11.07
N GLU A 111 15.34 12.04 9.93
CA GLU A 111 14.28 12.63 9.12
C GLU A 111 13.30 11.57 8.59
N ALA A 112 13.79 10.41 8.14
CA ALA A 112 12.93 9.31 7.71
C ALA A 112 12.23 8.63 8.88
N ARG A 113 12.95 8.42 9.99
CA ARG A 113 12.36 7.85 11.20
C ARG A 113 11.24 8.72 11.77
N ALA A 114 11.33 10.04 11.62
CA ALA A 114 10.25 10.96 11.97
C ALA A 114 9.02 10.76 11.07
N PHE A 115 9.20 10.56 9.76
CA PHE A 115 8.12 10.19 8.85
C PHE A 115 7.48 8.87 9.28
N TYR A 116 8.27 7.80 9.42
CA TYR A 116 7.75 6.48 9.80
C TYR A 116 7.07 6.47 11.17
N GLY A 117 7.59 7.23 12.15
CA GLY A 117 6.91 7.38 13.45
C GLY A 117 5.52 8.02 13.32
N PHE A 118 5.36 8.95 12.36
CA PHE A 118 4.06 9.55 12.08
C PHE A 118 3.17 8.64 11.22
N GLN A 119 3.73 7.96 10.23
CA GLN A 119 3.03 6.95 9.44
C GLN A 119 2.43 5.88 10.36
N ILE A 120 3.21 5.28 11.27
CA ILE A 120 2.72 4.32 12.26
C ILE A 120 1.56 4.89 13.10
N ALA A 121 1.63 6.17 13.49
CA ALA A 121 0.54 6.79 14.21
C ALA A 121 -0.73 6.87 13.35
N MET A 122 -0.61 7.22 12.06
CA MET A 122 -1.72 7.27 11.12
C MET A 122 -2.28 5.89 10.78
N GLU A 123 -1.44 4.86 10.61
CA GLU A 123 -1.89 3.47 10.42
C GLU A 123 -2.79 2.99 11.58
N ASN A 124 -2.49 3.42 12.81
CA ASN A 124 -3.36 3.11 13.95
C ASN A 124 -4.72 3.83 13.84
N VAL A 125 -4.73 5.08 13.36
CA VAL A 125 -5.98 5.83 13.10
C VAL A 125 -6.77 5.17 11.97
N HIS A 126 -6.11 4.70 10.91
CA HIS A 126 -6.75 3.98 9.80
C HIS A 126 -7.38 2.67 10.29
N SER A 127 -6.61 1.88 11.04
CA SER A 127 -7.08 0.63 11.66
C SER A 127 -8.28 0.84 12.59
N GLU A 128 -8.26 1.91 13.41
CA GLU A 128 -9.40 2.32 14.23
C GLU A 128 -10.60 2.70 13.35
N MET A 129 -10.40 3.50 12.31
CA MET A 129 -11.46 3.95 11.42
C MET A 129 -12.14 2.78 10.71
N TYR A 130 -11.39 1.83 10.16
CA TYR A 130 -11.95 0.62 9.55
C TYR A 130 -12.70 -0.26 10.55
N SER A 131 -12.16 -0.40 11.76
CA SER A 131 -12.83 -1.11 12.84
C SER A 131 -14.15 -0.45 13.24
N LEU A 132 -14.19 0.88 13.31
CA LEU A 132 -15.39 1.65 13.61
C LEU A 132 -16.44 1.53 12.49
N LEU A 133 -16.03 1.53 11.22
CA LEU A 133 -16.93 1.30 10.08
C LEU A 133 -17.56 -0.10 10.16
N LEU A 134 -16.75 -1.15 10.38
CA LEU A 134 -17.25 -2.52 10.55
C LEU A 134 -18.21 -2.63 11.75
N GLU A 135 -17.84 -2.05 12.90
CA GLU A 135 -18.65 -2.03 14.11
C GLU A 135 -20.00 -1.32 13.88
N THR A 136 -19.98 -0.26 13.10
CA THR A 136 -21.17 0.53 12.75
C THR A 136 -22.09 -0.26 11.84
N TYR A 137 -21.57 -0.86 10.77
CA TYR A 137 -22.39 -1.46 9.71
C TYR A 137 -22.84 -2.91 10.02
N ILE A 138 -22.00 -3.68 10.70
CA ILE A 138 -22.22 -5.12 10.91
C ILE A 138 -22.76 -5.36 12.31
N LYS A 139 -24.07 -5.56 12.42
CA LYS A 139 -24.75 -5.81 13.70
C LYS A 139 -24.68 -7.26 14.18
N ASP A 140 -24.58 -8.22 13.26
CA ASP A 140 -24.45 -9.62 13.64
C ASP A 140 -23.04 -9.91 14.18
N SER A 141 -22.95 -10.32 15.44
CA SER A 141 -21.67 -10.58 16.11
C SER A 141 -20.89 -11.72 15.45
N LYS A 142 -21.58 -12.70 14.85
CA LYS A 142 -20.90 -13.84 14.21
C LYS A 142 -20.24 -13.42 12.90
N GLU A 143 -20.97 -12.69 12.07
CA GLU A 143 -20.43 -12.13 10.83
C GLU A 143 -19.32 -11.12 11.10
N LYS A 144 -19.50 -10.26 12.11
CA LYS A 144 -18.46 -9.34 12.57
C LYS A 144 -17.17 -10.07 12.94
N HIS A 145 -17.26 -11.14 13.73
CA HIS A 145 -16.10 -11.96 14.10
C HIS A 145 -15.44 -12.60 12.87
N ARG A 146 -16.23 -13.08 11.90
CA ARG A 146 -15.71 -13.64 10.64
C ARG A 146 -14.92 -12.58 9.84
N LEU A 147 -15.44 -11.36 9.74
CA LEU A 147 -14.84 -10.26 9.00
C LEU A 147 -13.57 -9.72 9.69
N PHE A 148 -13.54 -9.59 11.02
CA PHE A 148 -12.30 -9.20 11.73
C PHE A 148 -11.18 -10.24 11.60
N ASN A 149 -11.53 -11.51 11.39
CA ASN A 149 -10.56 -12.58 11.15
C ASN A 149 -10.47 -12.94 9.66
N ALA A 150 -10.56 -11.94 8.77
CA ALA A 150 -10.64 -12.15 7.32
C ALA A 150 -9.43 -12.86 6.72
N ILE A 151 -8.23 -12.69 7.27
CA ILE A 151 -7.02 -13.40 6.78
C ILE A 151 -7.23 -14.93 6.87
N GLU A 152 -7.87 -15.42 7.93
CA GLU A 152 -8.13 -16.85 8.12
C GLU A 152 -9.38 -17.32 7.39
N ASN A 153 -10.39 -16.44 7.27
CA ASN A 153 -11.74 -16.81 6.83
C ASN A 153 -12.08 -16.44 5.39
N ILE A 154 -11.30 -15.58 4.73
CA ILE A 154 -11.59 -15.04 3.40
C ILE A 154 -10.39 -15.28 2.48
N PRO A 155 -10.45 -16.29 1.57
CA PRO A 155 -9.30 -16.70 0.78
C PRO A 155 -8.63 -15.60 -0.05
N CYS A 156 -9.42 -14.63 -0.56
CA CYS A 156 -8.87 -13.54 -1.35
C CYS A 156 -8.10 -12.50 -0.52
N VAL A 157 -8.50 -12.30 0.74
CA VAL A 157 -7.75 -11.49 1.71
C VAL A 157 -6.49 -12.23 2.12
N ALA A 158 -6.59 -13.54 2.38
CA ALA A 158 -5.47 -14.39 2.77
C ALA A 158 -4.32 -14.36 1.75
N ARG A 159 -4.62 -14.36 0.45
CA ARG A 159 -3.60 -14.31 -0.62
C ARG A 159 -2.79 -13.00 -0.59
N LYS A 160 -3.46 -11.86 -0.46
CA LYS A 160 -2.79 -10.54 -0.36
C LYS A 160 -1.98 -10.41 0.91
N ALA A 161 -2.58 -10.79 2.04
CA ALA A 161 -1.91 -10.81 3.33
C ALA A 161 -0.66 -11.69 3.30
N LYS A 162 -0.76 -12.89 2.70
CA LYS A 162 0.40 -13.79 2.55
C LYS A 162 1.52 -13.13 1.74
N TRP A 163 1.21 -12.54 0.60
CA TRP A 163 2.23 -11.87 -0.23
C TRP A 163 2.96 -10.77 0.57
N ALA A 164 2.22 -9.93 1.29
CA ALA A 164 2.81 -8.89 2.13
C ALA A 164 3.68 -9.48 3.27
N LEU A 165 3.16 -10.48 3.99
CA LEU A 165 3.87 -11.14 5.08
C LEU A 165 5.14 -11.87 4.61
N ASP A 166 5.14 -12.44 3.39
CA ASP A 166 6.33 -13.08 2.83
C ASP A 166 7.48 -12.07 2.69
N TRP A 167 7.20 -10.82 2.27
CA TRP A 167 8.20 -9.75 2.19
C TRP A 167 8.67 -9.26 3.56
N ILE A 168 7.76 -9.15 4.54
CA ILE A 168 8.10 -8.74 5.91
C ILE A 168 9.11 -9.72 6.52
N HIS A 169 8.82 -11.02 6.40
CA HIS A 169 9.65 -12.09 6.96
C HIS A 169 10.84 -12.50 6.07
N SER A 170 10.95 -11.93 4.87
CA SER A 170 12.04 -12.25 3.94
C SER A 170 13.40 -11.78 4.47
N SER A 171 14.48 -12.41 4.02
CA SER A 171 15.85 -11.91 4.22
C SER A 171 16.39 -11.17 2.99
N THR A 172 15.51 -10.79 2.05
CA THR A 172 15.91 -10.09 0.81
C THR A 172 16.38 -8.68 1.09
N LEU A 173 17.09 -8.05 0.17
CA LEU A 173 17.56 -6.66 0.29
C LEU A 173 16.44 -5.65 0.62
N PHE A 174 16.76 -4.62 1.39
CA PHE A 174 15.94 -3.44 1.66
C PHE A 174 15.37 -2.83 0.38
N ALA A 175 16.16 -2.76 -0.69
CA ALA A 175 15.72 -2.28 -2.00
C ALA A 175 14.55 -3.10 -2.58
N GLU A 176 14.53 -4.42 -2.39
CA GLU A 176 13.40 -5.27 -2.78
C GLU A 176 12.19 -5.05 -1.87
N ARG A 177 12.44 -5.01 -0.54
CA ARG A 177 11.39 -4.84 0.46
C ARG A 177 10.67 -3.49 0.31
N ILE A 178 11.38 -2.39 0.04
CA ILE A 178 10.77 -1.07 -0.09
C ILE A 178 9.96 -0.94 -1.39
N VAL A 179 10.37 -1.61 -2.48
CA VAL A 179 9.56 -1.70 -3.72
C VAL A 179 8.30 -2.52 -3.48
N ALA A 180 8.43 -3.67 -2.82
CA ALA A 180 7.28 -4.49 -2.46
C ALA A 180 6.32 -3.74 -1.53
N PHE A 181 6.83 -3.01 -0.54
CA PHE A 181 6.03 -2.19 0.37
C PHE A 181 5.29 -1.08 -0.36
N ALA A 182 5.92 -0.38 -1.30
CA ALA A 182 5.22 0.61 -2.12
C ALA A 182 4.09 0.00 -2.97
N CYS A 183 4.23 -1.28 -3.38
CA CYS A 183 3.14 -2.00 -4.03
C CYS A 183 2.00 -2.34 -3.06
N VAL A 184 2.29 -2.60 -1.78
CA VAL A 184 1.26 -2.75 -0.74
C VAL A 184 0.48 -1.43 -0.62
N GLU A 185 1.14 -0.33 -0.24
CA GLU A 185 0.49 0.98 -0.02
C GLU A 185 -0.20 1.54 -1.27
N GLY A 186 0.42 1.35 -2.45
CA GLY A 186 -0.03 1.95 -3.71
C GLY A 186 -0.99 1.06 -4.51
N ILE A 187 -0.60 -0.19 -4.79
CA ILE A 187 -1.33 -1.07 -5.72
C ILE A 187 -2.42 -1.84 -4.98
N PHE A 188 -2.11 -2.47 -3.83
CA PHE A 188 -3.08 -3.31 -3.13
C PHE A 188 -4.27 -2.55 -2.54
N PHE A 189 -4.18 -1.24 -2.32
CA PHE A 189 -5.35 -0.47 -1.90
C PHE A 189 -6.12 0.15 -3.08
N SER A 190 -5.51 0.22 -4.27
CA SER A 190 -6.00 1.02 -5.39
C SER A 190 -7.42 0.64 -5.86
N GLY A 191 -7.71 -0.65 -6.07
CA GLY A 191 -9.00 -1.11 -6.58
C GLY A 191 -10.13 -0.84 -5.59
N SER A 192 -9.86 -1.07 -4.29
CA SER A 192 -10.79 -0.79 -3.21
C SER A 192 -11.06 0.72 -3.05
N PHE A 193 -10.03 1.57 -3.08
CA PHE A 193 -10.20 3.02 -3.04
C PHE A 193 -11.02 3.54 -4.22
N CYS A 194 -10.71 3.09 -5.43
CA CYS A 194 -11.48 3.43 -6.63
C CYS A 194 -12.95 3.02 -6.50
N SER A 195 -13.19 1.84 -5.94
CA SER A 195 -14.54 1.31 -5.71
C SER A 195 -15.34 2.13 -4.70
N ILE A 196 -14.70 2.65 -3.65
CA ILE A 196 -15.38 3.52 -2.68
C ILE A 196 -15.60 4.93 -3.28
N PHE A 197 -14.65 5.45 -4.07
CA PHE A 197 -14.87 6.69 -4.83
C PHE A 197 -16.04 6.57 -5.83
N TRP A 198 -16.28 5.39 -6.39
CA TRP A 198 -17.46 5.12 -7.19
C TRP A 198 -18.76 5.26 -6.39
N LEU A 199 -18.80 4.78 -5.13
CA LEU A 199 -19.95 4.99 -4.24
C LEU A 199 -20.16 6.47 -3.92
N LYS A 200 -19.07 7.23 -3.73
CA LYS A 200 -19.13 8.70 -3.57
C LYS A 200 -19.81 9.36 -4.77
N LYS A 201 -19.43 8.97 -6.00
CA LYS A 201 -20.04 9.48 -7.24
C LYS A 201 -21.55 9.22 -7.31
N ARG A 202 -22.00 8.12 -6.69
CA ARG A 202 -23.42 7.76 -6.56
C ARG A 202 -24.13 8.42 -5.38
N GLY A 203 -23.42 9.22 -4.58
CA GLY A 203 -23.96 9.94 -3.42
C GLY A 203 -24.25 9.05 -2.22
N MET A 204 -23.47 7.97 -2.04
CA MET A 204 -23.72 6.92 -1.05
C MET A 204 -22.64 6.88 0.03
N MET A 205 -23.03 6.47 1.24
CA MET A 205 -22.15 6.22 2.38
C MET A 205 -21.18 7.40 2.67
N PRO A 206 -21.70 8.57 3.08
CA PRO A 206 -20.90 9.79 3.20
C PRO A 206 -19.74 9.67 4.21
N GLY A 207 -19.93 8.97 5.33
CA GLY A 207 -18.88 8.69 6.31
C GLY A 207 -17.79 7.77 5.74
N LEU A 208 -18.18 6.63 5.14
CA LEU A 208 -17.24 5.73 4.45
C LEU A 208 -16.43 6.43 3.36
N THR A 209 -17.09 7.27 2.56
CA THR A 209 -16.42 7.92 1.42
C THR A 209 -15.54 9.08 1.87
N PHE A 210 -15.91 9.79 2.93
CA PHE A 210 -15.07 10.83 3.53
C PHE A 210 -13.83 10.23 4.20
N SER A 211 -13.97 9.16 4.99
CA SER A 211 -12.80 8.50 5.58
C SER A 211 -11.88 7.92 4.50
N ASN A 212 -12.44 7.35 3.43
CA ASN A 212 -11.66 6.88 2.28
C ASN A 212 -10.85 8.00 1.62
N GLU A 213 -11.35 9.25 1.56
CA GLU A 213 -10.58 10.40 1.04
C GLU A 213 -9.37 10.74 1.91
N LEU A 214 -9.53 10.66 3.24
CA LEU A 214 -8.45 10.94 4.18
C LEU A 214 -7.39 9.83 4.10
N ILE A 215 -7.81 8.57 4.15
CA ILE A 215 -6.91 7.41 4.11
C ILE A 215 -6.20 7.33 2.76
N SER A 216 -6.92 7.43 1.64
CA SER A 216 -6.28 7.40 0.31
C SER A 216 -5.21 8.47 0.09
N ARG A 217 -5.42 9.66 0.66
CA ARG A 217 -4.42 10.74 0.63
C ARG A 217 -3.18 10.37 1.43
N ASP A 218 -3.37 9.76 2.60
CA ASP A 218 -2.27 9.32 3.46
C ASP A 218 -1.48 8.19 2.78
N GLU A 219 -2.16 7.17 2.24
CA GLU A 219 -1.54 6.07 1.49
C GLU A 219 -0.75 6.56 0.26
N GLY A 220 -1.29 7.55 -0.46
CA GLY A 220 -0.56 8.19 -1.54
C GLY A 220 0.76 8.82 -1.06
N LEU A 221 0.74 9.45 0.13
CA LEU A 221 1.94 10.04 0.72
C LEU A 221 2.93 8.97 1.22
N HIS A 222 2.44 7.86 1.75
CA HIS A 222 3.28 6.73 2.18
C HIS A 222 3.97 6.08 0.98
N CYS A 223 3.24 5.86 -0.12
CA CYS A 223 3.77 5.34 -1.37
C CYS A 223 4.82 6.29 -1.97
N ASP A 224 4.53 7.60 -2.04
CA ASP A 224 5.49 8.63 -2.47
C ASP A 224 6.76 8.61 -1.60
N PHE A 225 6.62 8.41 -0.29
CA PHE A 225 7.74 8.36 0.64
C PHE A 225 8.60 7.10 0.45
N ALA A 226 7.99 5.95 0.21
CA ALA A 226 8.70 4.72 -0.14
C ALA A 226 9.51 4.89 -1.43
N CYS A 227 8.93 5.54 -2.45
CA CYS A 227 9.64 5.89 -3.69
C CYS A 227 10.82 6.83 -3.43
N LEU A 228 10.64 7.85 -2.59
CA LEU A 228 11.69 8.80 -2.23
C LEU A 228 12.85 8.14 -1.45
N LEU A 229 12.55 7.16 -0.59
CA LEU A 229 13.59 6.38 0.08
C LEU A 229 14.35 5.49 -0.89
N TYR A 230 13.64 4.83 -1.81
CA TYR A 230 14.27 4.05 -2.87
C TYR A 230 15.17 4.90 -3.78
N SER A 231 14.75 6.13 -4.10
CA SER A 231 15.53 7.06 -4.92
C SER A 231 16.81 7.55 -4.22
N LEU A 232 16.93 7.36 -2.90
CA LEU A 232 18.12 7.69 -2.12
C LEU A 232 19.11 6.54 -1.99
N LEU A 233 18.74 5.33 -2.44
CA LEU A 233 19.65 4.18 -2.50
C LEU A 233 20.66 4.37 -3.64
N ARG A 234 21.90 4.00 -3.39
CA ARG A 234 22.97 3.96 -4.40
C ARG A 234 22.85 2.70 -5.26
N ASN A 235 22.54 1.58 -4.63
CA ASN A 235 22.41 0.26 -5.22
C ASN A 235 20.92 -0.05 -5.41
N GLN A 236 20.35 0.55 -6.45
CA GLN A 236 18.97 0.25 -6.86
C GLN A 236 18.90 -1.10 -7.60
N LEU A 237 17.72 -1.70 -7.55
CA LEU A 237 17.48 -2.99 -8.21
C LEU A 237 17.57 -2.86 -9.73
N HIS A 238 17.97 -3.96 -10.37
CA HIS A 238 17.80 -4.09 -11.81
C HIS A 238 16.30 -3.99 -12.18
N TRP A 239 15.99 -3.28 -13.27
CA TRP A 239 14.63 -2.96 -13.67
C TRP A 239 13.72 -4.20 -13.81
N GLU A 240 14.27 -5.34 -14.26
CA GLU A 240 13.51 -6.60 -14.40
C GLU A 240 12.94 -7.07 -13.06
N LYS A 241 13.71 -6.90 -11.99
CA LYS A 241 13.30 -7.30 -10.64
C LYS A 241 12.20 -6.39 -10.11
N VAL A 242 12.33 -5.07 -10.31
CA VAL A 242 11.26 -4.10 -9.99
C VAL A 242 9.98 -4.45 -10.74
N HIS A 243 10.10 -4.68 -12.05
CA HIS A 243 8.97 -4.98 -12.92
C HIS A 243 8.27 -6.29 -12.53
N HIS A 244 9.03 -7.30 -12.09
CA HIS A 244 8.50 -8.56 -11.61
C HIS A 244 7.66 -8.37 -10.33
N ILE A 245 8.21 -7.67 -9.32
CA ILE A 245 7.49 -7.39 -8.06
C ILE A 245 6.20 -6.62 -8.32
N VAL A 246 6.27 -5.56 -9.14
CA VAL A 246 5.10 -4.75 -9.50
C VAL A 246 4.07 -5.58 -10.28
N HIS A 247 4.51 -6.42 -11.21
CA HIS A 247 3.62 -7.25 -12.01
C HIS A 247 2.84 -8.26 -11.14
N GLU A 248 3.52 -8.94 -10.22
CA GLU A 248 2.85 -9.84 -9.28
C GLU A 248 1.79 -9.09 -8.45
N ALA A 249 2.12 -7.89 -7.97
CA ALA A 249 1.18 -7.07 -7.22
C ALA A 249 -0.07 -6.70 -8.05
N VAL A 250 0.12 -6.32 -9.32
CA VAL A 250 -0.96 -6.02 -10.27
C VAL A 250 -1.86 -7.23 -10.51
N GLU A 251 -1.28 -8.42 -10.72
CA GLU A 251 -2.06 -9.64 -10.94
C GLU A 251 -2.92 -9.98 -9.72
N ILE A 252 -2.32 -9.92 -8.52
CA ILE A 252 -3.01 -10.19 -7.27
C ILE A 252 -4.15 -9.19 -7.05
N GLU A 253 -3.91 -7.90 -7.23
CA GLU A 253 -4.94 -6.87 -7.03
C GLU A 253 -6.06 -6.98 -8.08
N THR A 254 -5.70 -7.23 -9.34
CA THR A 254 -6.68 -7.41 -10.41
C THR A 254 -7.59 -8.60 -10.11
N GLN A 255 -7.00 -9.72 -9.71
CA GLN A 255 -7.77 -10.89 -9.32
C GLN A 255 -8.67 -10.62 -8.11
N PHE A 256 -8.16 -9.88 -7.11
CA PHE A 256 -8.93 -9.53 -5.92
C PHE A 256 -10.21 -8.76 -6.29
N VAL A 257 -10.09 -7.65 -7.01
CA VAL A 257 -11.23 -6.74 -7.24
C VAL A 257 -12.07 -7.09 -8.48
N CYS A 258 -11.57 -7.94 -9.38
CA CYS A 258 -12.30 -8.33 -10.59
C CYS A 258 -12.92 -9.74 -10.49
N GLU A 259 -12.34 -10.64 -9.71
CA GLU A 259 -12.77 -12.04 -9.64
C GLU A 259 -13.26 -12.43 -8.25
N ALA A 260 -12.44 -12.23 -7.22
CA ALA A 260 -12.75 -12.75 -5.90
C ALA A 260 -13.77 -11.89 -5.13
N LEU A 261 -13.68 -10.58 -5.29
CA LEU A 261 -14.65 -9.60 -4.83
C LEU A 261 -15.02 -8.67 -6.01
N PRO A 262 -15.83 -9.14 -6.97
CA PRO A 262 -16.03 -8.42 -8.22
C PRO A 262 -16.61 -7.03 -8.00
N CYS A 263 -15.93 -5.99 -8.49
CA CYS A 263 -16.45 -4.61 -8.51
C CYS A 263 -17.76 -4.48 -9.33
N ALA A 264 -18.10 -5.46 -10.16
CA ALA A 264 -19.41 -5.58 -10.80
C ALA A 264 -20.56 -5.63 -9.78
N LEU A 265 -20.32 -6.09 -8.55
CA LEU A 265 -21.32 -6.11 -7.47
C LEU A 265 -21.82 -4.71 -7.08
N ILE A 266 -21.03 -3.67 -7.33
CA ILE A 266 -21.40 -2.26 -7.11
C ILE A 266 -21.65 -1.49 -8.42
N GLY A 267 -21.75 -2.22 -9.54
CA GLY A 267 -22.03 -1.67 -10.86
C GLY A 267 -20.82 -1.12 -11.62
N MET A 268 -19.60 -1.47 -11.23
CA MET A 268 -18.38 -1.10 -11.97
C MET A 268 -18.04 -2.11 -13.07
N ASN A 269 -17.27 -1.67 -14.07
CA ASN A 269 -16.80 -2.53 -15.15
C ASN A 269 -15.40 -3.10 -14.83
N SER A 270 -15.29 -4.43 -14.72
CA SER A 270 -14.03 -5.11 -14.37
C SER A 270 -12.89 -4.85 -15.38
N ILE A 271 -13.21 -4.60 -16.66
CA ILE A 271 -12.19 -4.26 -17.68
C ILE A 271 -11.59 -2.90 -17.33
N LEU A 272 -12.43 -1.89 -17.06
CA LEU A 272 -11.94 -0.56 -16.68
C LEU A 272 -11.20 -0.58 -15.34
N MET A 273 -11.66 -1.38 -14.37
CA MET A 273 -10.95 -1.56 -13.11
C MET A 273 -9.56 -2.17 -13.31
N SER A 274 -9.44 -3.20 -14.14
CA SER A 274 -8.15 -3.82 -14.49
C SER A 274 -7.21 -2.82 -15.19
N GLN A 275 -7.75 -1.95 -16.04
CA GLN A 275 -6.97 -0.88 -16.68
C GLN A 275 -6.51 0.17 -15.68
N TYR A 276 -7.37 0.52 -14.72
CA TYR A 276 -7.04 1.45 -13.64
C TYR A 276 -5.90 0.93 -12.76
N ILE A 277 -5.92 -0.35 -12.36
CA ILE A 277 -4.83 -0.96 -11.58
C ILE A 277 -3.49 -0.89 -12.34
N LYS A 278 -3.51 -1.22 -13.65
CA LYS A 278 -2.32 -1.10 -14.50
C LYS A 278 -1.82 0.34 -14.60
N PHE A 279 -2.73 1.31 -14.72
CA PHE A 279 -2.36 2.72 -14.71
C PHE A 279 -1.67 3.15 -13.41
N VAL A 280 -2.18 2.69 -12.25
CA VAL A 280 -1.53 2.94 -10.95
C VAL A 280 -0.13 2.34 -10.91
N ALA A 281 0.02 1.10 -11.38
CA ALA A 281 1.31 0.42 -11.45
C ALA A 281 2.30 1.10 -12.40
N ASP A 282 1.85 1.55 -13.58
CA ASP A 282 2.68 2.30 -14.52
C ASP A 282 3.21 3.60 -13.89
N ARG A 283 2.36 4.31 -13.14
CA ARG A 283 2.80 5.50 -12.39
C ARG A 283 3.83 5.17 -11.32
N LEU A 284 3.66 4.06 -10.61
CA LEU A 284 4.63 3.61 -9.61
C LEU A 284 5.98 3.25 -10.26
N LEU A 285 5.96 2.57 -11.41
CA LEU A 285 7.17 2.22 -12.17
C LEU A 285 7.93 3.46 -12.66
N VAL A 286 7.23 4.54 -13.01
CA VAL A 286 7.88 5.81 -13.39
C VAL A 286 8.74 6.37 -12.25
N TYR A 287 8.29 6.23 -11.00
CA TYR A 287 9.05 6.68 -9.84
C TYR A 287 10.29 5.81 -9.57
N PHE A 288 10.19 4.49 -9.77
CA PHE A 288 11.32 3.59 -9.51
C PHE A 288 12.37 3.56 -10.61
N LEU A 289 11.98 3.77 -11.87
CA LEU A 289 12.84 3.53 -13.02
C LEU A 289 13.30 4.81 -13.73
N GLU A 290 13.24 5.97 -13.05
CA GLU A 290 13.58 7.32 -13.57
C GLU A 290 14.23 7.31 -14.97
N PHE A 291 13.41 7.45 -16.02
CA PHE A 291 13.87 7.60 -17.42
C PHE A 291 14.86 6.53 -17.95
N VAL A 292 14.66 5.24 -17.67
CA VAL A 292 15.23 4.21 -18.56
C VAL A 292 14.43 4.22 -19.86
N TYR A 293 14.95 4.94 -20.86
CA TYR A 293 14.64 4.93 -22.30
C TYR A 293 13.29 4.35 -22.67
N PHE A 294 12.42 5.15 -23.30
CA PHE A 294 11.30 4.72 -24.16
C PHE A 294 11.42 3.25 -24.56
N SER A 295 10.95 2.36 -23.68
CA SER A 295 11.01 0.95 -23.94
C SER A 295 9.98 0.74 -25.04
N PRO A 296 10.30 0.05 -26.14
CA PRO A 296 9.31 -0.23 -27.19
C PRO A 296 8.06 -0.93 -26.62
N ILE A 297 8.16 -1.49 -25.42
CA ILE A 297 7.08 -2.17 -24.69
C ILE A 297 6.03 -1.18 -24.17
N LEU A 298 6.45 0.00 -23.71
CA LEU A 298 5.53 1.09 -23.39
C LEU A 298 4.69 1.46 -24.63
N SER A 299 5.29 1.46 -25.84
CA SER A 299 4.58 1.77 -27.09
C SER A 299 3.58 0.71 -27.58
N GLN A 300 3.54 -0.49 -26.98
CA GLN A 300 2.66 -1.60 -27.40
C GLN A 300 1.51 -1.87 -26.43
N GLY A 301 0.90 -0.82 -25.87
CA GLY A 301 -0.32 -1.01 -25.08
C GLY A 301 -0.80 0.18 -24.27
N PHE A 302 -0.46 1.41 -24.66
CA PHE A 302 -0.89 2.60 -23.93
C PHE A 302 -2.40 2.83 -24.04
N ILE A 303 -3.10 2.62 -22.94
CA ILE A 303 -4.45 3.12 -22.76
C ILE A 303 -4.32 4.59 -22.35
N ARG A 304 -4.69 5.51 -23.25
CA ARG A 304 -5.17 6.81 -22.82
C ARG A 304 -6.41 6.55 -21.96
N VAL A 305 -6.32 6.87 -20.68
CA VAL A 305 -7.45 6.85 -19.76
C VAL A 305 -8.56 7.74 -20.35
N PRO A 306 -9.75 7.20 -20.68
CA PRO A 306 -10.89 8.03 -21.09
C PRO A 306 -11.22 9.03 -19.98
N GLU A 307 -11.66 10.24 -20.34
CA GLU A 307 -12.05 11.29 -19.36
C GLU A 307 -13.07 10.80 -18.32
N GLU A 308 -13.78 9.72 -18.62
CA GLU A 308 -14.77 9.03 -17.79
C GLU A 308 -14.19 8.38 -16.52
N ILE A 309 -12.87 8.09 -16.47
CA ILE A 309 -12.15 7.47 -15.34
C ILE A 309 -11.52 8.52 -14.40
N GLN A 310 -11.67 9.83 -14.67
CA GLN A 310 -11.23 10.89 -13.74
C GLN A 310 -12.14 10.99 -12.50
N CYS A 311 -12.20 9.93 -11.70
CA CYS A 311 -12.75 9.98 -10.35
C CYS A 311 -11.58 10.27 -9.39
N GLY A 312 -11.41 11.54 -9.02
CA GLY A 312 -10.43 11.98 -8.03
C GLY A 312 -9.07 12.36 -8.62
N LYS A 313 -8.74 13.65 -8.63
CA LYS A 313 -7.39 14.16 -8.92
C LYS A 313 -6.43 13.98 -7.73
N SER A 314 -6.59 12.86 -7.02
CA SER A 314 -5.83 12.53 -5.81
C SER A 314 -5.41 11.08 -5.88
N PHE A 315 -4.70 10.72 -6.94
CA PHE A 315 -3.65 9.72 -6.93
C PHE A 315 -2.64 10.13 -7.98
#